data_AF-A0A820VIF4-F1
#
_entry.id   AF-A0A820VIF4-F1
#
_cell.length_a   1.000
_cell.length_b   1.000
_cell.length_c   1.000
_cell.angle_alpha   90.00
_cell.angle_beta   90.00
_cell.angle_gamma   90.00
#
_symmetry.space_group_name_H-M   'P 1'
#
loop_
_entity.id
_entity.type
_entity.pdbx_description
1 polymer ?
#
loop_
_entity_poly.entity_id
_entity_poly.type
_entity_poly.pdbx_seq_one_letter_code
_entity_poly.pdbx_strand_id
1 'polypeptide(L)'
;QLLSKLMSCKPSIHDILQVAQTVEREYDIHVTNRAQELNERWEHSVALTSQRIQLLQDSIKNTASDIYSSSVEYPWQRAASINKIPYYINHSDQTTSWDHPKMHELMASFANFNDIRFSAYRTAMKLRTLQKCLCLDLTSLSNIISVFAEHEVLNPINKTIDVAEILDYLHKIFEKTSNEHPQLINVISTVDLTLNWLLNIYDM
;
A
#
# COMPACT_ATOMS: atom_id res chain seq x y z
N GLN A 1 20.85 -7.87 12.26
CA GLN A 1 21.14 -8.65 13.49
C GLN A 1 21.01 -10.17 13.31
N LEU A 2 20.02 -10.69 12.54
CA LEU A 2 19.92 -12.13 12.25
C LEU A 2 20.92 -12.63 11.19
N LEU A 3 21.09 -11.90 10.07
CA LEU A 3 22.12 -12.21 9.07
C LEU A 3 23.54 -12.20 9.65
N SER A 4 23.84 -11.25 10.55
CA SER A 4 25.15 -11.19 11.21
C SER A 4 25.41 -12.40 12.11
N LYS A 5 24.38 -12.89 12.82
CA LYS A 5 24.46 -14.14 13.59
C LYS A 5 24.64 -15.36 12.68
N LEU A 6 23.89 -15.43 11.58
CA LEU A 6 24.01 -16.52 10.59
C LEU A 6 25.39 -16.55 9.91
N MET A 7 25.93 -15.38 9.57
CA MET A 7 27.28 -15.24 8.98
C MET A 7 28.38 -15.59 9.99
N SER A 8 28.16 -15.37 11.28
CA SER A 8 29.12 -15.76 12.33
C SER A 8 29.23 -17.27 12.55
N CYS A 9 28.22 -18.05 12.13
CA CYS A 9 28.25 -19.52 12.20
C CYS A 9 29.01 -20.16 11.03
N LYS A 10 29.20 -19.44 9.92
CA LYS A 10 29.87 -19.95 8.70
C LYS A 10 31.33 -20.39 8.95
N PRO A 11 32.17 -19.61 9.66
CA PRO A 11 33.54 -20.00 9.96
C PRO A 11 33.57 -21.28 10.79
N SER A 12 32.72 -21.40 11.82
CA SER A 12 32.67 -22.59 12.67
C SER A 12 32.29 -23.87 11.91
N ILE A 13 31.40 -23.80 10.92
CA ILE A 13 31.05 -24.96 10.07
C ILE A 13 32.20 -25.30 9.12
N HIS A 14 32.86 -24.28 8.56
CA HIS A 14 34.01 -24.47 7.69
C HIS A 14 35.21 -25.06 8.44
N ASP A 15 35.46 -24.61 9.67
CA ASP A 15 36.50 -25.12 10.56
C ASP A 15 36.24 -26.61 10.90
N ILE A 16 34.98 -26.99 11.14
CA ILE A 16 34.58 -28.39 11.35
C ILE A 16 34.83 -29.23 10.09
N LEU A 17 34.51 -28.71 8.90
CA LEU A 17 34.77 -29.40 7.62
C LEU A 17 36.28 -29.55 7.35
N GLN A 18 37.08 -28.53 7.65
CA GLN A 18 38.54 -28.54 7.47
C GLN A 18 39.23 -29.47 8.48
N VAL A 19 38.77 -29.52 9.73
CA VAL A 19 39.24 -30.47 10.74
C VAL A 19 38.85 -31.90 10.37
N ALA A 20 37.64 -32.11 9.84
CA ALA A 20 37.21 -33.43 9.36
C ALA A 20 38.03 -33.91 8.14
N GLN A 21 38.48 -33.00 7.27
CA GLN A 21 39.34 -33.32 6.11
C GLN A 21 40.81 -33.58 6.48
N THR A 22 41.33 -32.97 7.55
CA THR A 22 42.74 -33.11 7.94
C THR A 22 43.03 -34.36 8.78
N VAL A 23 42.01 -34.98 9.37
CA VAL A 23 42.13 -36.22 10.13
C VAL A 23 41.90 -37.42 9.19
N GLU A 24 42.84 -37.64 8.28
CA GLU A 24 42.77 -38.66 7.24
C GLU A 24 43.27 -40.05 7.72
N ARG A 25 42.80 -40.52 8.88
CA ARG A 25 42.92 -41.92 9.32
C ARG A 25 41.63 -42.38 10.00
N GLU A 26 40.91 -43.26 9.30
CA GLU A 26 39.65 -43.92 9.68
C GLU A 26 38.57 -42.96 10.20
N TYR A 27 38.02 -42.16 9.28
CA TYR A 27 36.90 -41.27 9.58
C TYR A 27 35.55 -41.95 9.36
N ASP A 28 34.69 -41.79 10.35
CA ASP A 28 33.28 -42.15 10.34
C ASP A 28 32.56 -41.32 9.27
N ILE A 29 32.32 -41.93 8.10
CA ILE A 29 31.60 -41.37 6.94
C ILE A 29 30.28 -40.68 7.36
N HIS A 30 29.70 -41.10 8.48
CA HIS A 30 28.51 -40.50 9.04
C HIS A 30 28.72 -39.04 9.50
N VAL A 31 29.88 -38.70 10.07
CA VAL A 31 30.17 -37.35 10.58
C VAL A 31 30.38 -36.36 9.43
N THR A 32 31.10 -36.77 8.38
CA THR A 32 31.31 -35.95 7.19
C THR A 32 30.01 -35.71 6.42
N ASN A 33 29.20 -36.77 6.23
CA ASN A 33 27.89 -36.64 5.60
C ASN A 33 26.96 -35.71 6.40
N ARG A 34 26.98 -35.80 7.74
CA ARG A 34 26.18 -34.91 8.60
C ARG A 34 26.64 -33.46 8.51
N ALA A 35 27.95 -33.21 8.45
CA ALA A 35 28.48 -31.86 8.30
C ALA A 35 28.11 -31.25 6.93
N GLN A 36 28.15 -32.05 5.86
CA GLN A 36 27.69 -31.63 4.53
C GLN A 36 26.19 -31.31 4.52
N GLU A 37 25.35 -32.18 5.09
CA GLU A 37 23.89 -31.94 5.22
C GLU A 37 23.60 -30.62 5.96
N LEU A 38 24.31 -30.36 7.06
CA LEU A 38 24.17 -29.12 7.83
C LEU A 38 24.64 -27.89 7.04
N ASN A 39 25.70 -28.01 6.23
CA ASN A 39 26.17 -26.94 5.37
C ASN A 39 25.15 -26.62 4.28
N GLU A 40 24.62 -27.62 3.58
CA GLU A 40 23.56 -27.43 2.56
C GLU A 40 22.31 -26.77 3.16
N ARG A 41 21.89 -27.20 4.35
CA ARG A 41 20.76 -26.59 5.07
C ARG A 41 21.05 -25.15 5.49
N TRP A 42 22.27 -24.85 5.91
CA TRP A 42 22.69 -23.49 6.25
C TRP A 42 22.67 -22.60 5.01
N GLU A 43 23.22 -23.07 3.88
CA GLU A 43 23.20 -22.35 2.60
C GLU A 43 21.78 -22.07 2.12
N HIS A 44 20.89 -23.08 2.18
CA HIS A 44 19.48 -22.92 1.83
C HIS A 44 18.77 -21.90 2.75
N SER A 45 19.04 -21.96 4.06
CA SER A 45 18.47 -20.99 5.02
C SER A 45 18.97 -19.57 4.78
N VAL A 46 20.24 -19.39 4.42
CA VAL A 46 20.83 -18.09 4.08
C VAL A 46 20.23 -17.56 2.79
N ALA A 47 20.04 -18.41 1.77
CA ALA A 47 19.39 -18.04 0.52
C ALA A 47 17.96 -17.54 0.74
N LEU A 48 17.14 -18.29 1.49
CA LEU A 48 15.77 -17.90 1.85
C LEU A 48 15.72 -16.58 2.64
N THR A 49 16.65 -16.38 3.58
CA THR A 49 16.71 -15.16 4.39
C THR A 49 17.10 -13.96 3.52
N SER A 50 18.06 -14.14 2.61
CA SER A 50 18.48 -13.11 1.65
C SER A 50 17.34 -12.73 0.71
N GLN A 51 16.60 -13.71 0.20
CA GLN A 51 15.41 -13.49 -0.64
C GLN A 51 14.33 -12.69 0.10
N ARG A 52 14.04 -13.03 1.37
CA ARG A 52 13.06 -12.27 2.18
C ARG A 52 13.51 -10.84 2.44
N ILE A 53 14.80 -10.62 2.70
CA ILE A 53 15.34 -9.27 2.90
C ILE A 53 15.22 -8.45 1.62
N GLN A 54 15.49 -9.05 0.46
CA GLN A 54 15.31 -8.39 -0.82
C GLN A 54 13.83 -8.00 -1.05
N LEU A 55 12.88 -8.91 -0.80
CA LEU A 55 11.45 -8.61 -0.89
C LEU A 55 11.02 -7.47 0.06
N LEU A 56 11.55 -7.45 1.29
CA LEU A 56 11.29 -6.36 2.24
C LEU A 56 11.89 -5.03 1.77
N GLN A 57 13.10 -5.05 1.21
CA GLN A 57 13.74 -3.86 0.66
C GLN A 57 12.96 -3.30 -0.54
N ASP A 58 12.49 -4.18 -1.43
CA ASP A 58 11.66 -3.79 -2.58
C ASP A 58 10.30 -3.26 -2.11
N SER A 59 9.70 -3.87 -1.09
CA SER A 59 8.50 -3.34 -0.44
C SER A 59 8.72 -1.93 0.12
N ILE A 60 9.82 -1.72 0.86
CA ILE A 60 10.16 -0.43 1.47
C ILE A 60 10.41 0.65 0.41
N LYS A 61 11.13 0.33 -0.68
CA LYS A 61 11.32 1.26 -1.80
C LYS A 61 9.99 1.64 -2.45
N ASN A 62 9.09 0.68 -2.63
CA ASN A 62 7.76 0.94 -3.15
C ASN A 62 6.92 1.81 -2.19
N THR A 63 7.05 1.65 -0.87
CA THR A 63 6.38 2.50 0.12
C THR A 63 6.98 3.91 0.19
N ALA A 64 8.30 4.04 0.06
CA ALA A 64 8.98 5.34 0.05
C ALA A 64 8.71 6.14 -1.23
N SER A 65 8.32 5.48 -2.31
CA SER A 65 7.94 6.10 -3.59
C SER A 65 6.44 6.41 -3.68
N ASP A 66 5.66 6.20 -2.62
CA ASP A 66 4.23 6.48 -2.61
C ASP A 66 3.99 8.00 -2.62
N ILE A 67 3.65 8.51 -3.80
CA ILE A 67 3.37 9.94 -4.06
C ILE A 67 2.22 10.43 -3.15
N TYR A 68 1.35 9.53 -2.70
CA TYR A 68 0.21 9.85 -1.84
C TYR A 68 0.53 9.78 -0.35
N SER A 69 1.77 9.52 0.05
CA SER A 69 2.16 9.50 1.48
C SER A 69 1.90 10.82 2.20
N SER A 70 1.92 11.96 1.49
CA SER A 70 1.59 13.29 2.01
C SER A 70 0.09 13.62 2.02
N SER A 71 -0.79 12.66 1.67
CA SER A 71 -2.24 12.85 1.75
C SER A 71 -2.74 13.04 3.18
N VAL A 72 -2.02 12.45 4.14
CA VAL A 72 -2.29 12.49 5.58
C VAL A 72 -1.16 13.16 6.35
N GLU A 73 -1.50 13.71 7.51
CA GLU A 73 -0.56 14.36 8.41
C GLU A 73 -0.39 13.53 9.70
N TYR A 74 0.73 13.74 10.40
CA TYR A 74 0.95 13.15 11.71
C TYR A 74 -0.24 13.44 12.65
N PRO A 75 -0.77 12.45 13.40
CA PRO A 75 -0.19 11.15 13.72
C PRO A 75 -0.49 10.02 12.71
N TRP A 76 -1.13 10.33 11.59
CA TRP A 76 -1.49 9.35 10.58
C TRP A 76 -0.38 9.14 9.56
N GLN A 77 -0.26 7.89 9.12
CA GLN A 77 0.62 7.50 8.03
C GLN A 77 -0.13 6.63 7.05
N ARG A 78 -0.08 6.98 5.77
CA ARG A 78 -0.56 6.13 4.69
C ARG A 78 0.44 5.01 4.42
N ALA A 79 -0.07 3.81 4.21
CA ALA A 79 0.68 2.64 3.77
C ALA A 79 -0.14 1.88 2.73
N ALA A 80 0.49 0.93 2.04
CA ALA A 80 -0.17 0.08 1.06
C ALA A 80 -0.01 -1.40 1.43
N SER A 81 -1.08 -2.17 1.29
CA SER A 81 -1.06 -3.61 1.45
C SER A 81 -0.28 -4.29 0.31
N ILE A 82 -0.08 -5.60 0.43
CA ILE A 82 0.55 -6.42 -0.63
C ILE A 82 -0.21 -6.27 -1.96
N ASN A 83 -1.53 -6.11 -1.90
CA ASN A 83 -2.42 -5.95 -3.04
C ASN A 83 -2.56 -4.48 -3.49
N LYS A 84 -1.68 -3.59 -3.03
CA LYS A 84 -1.68 -2.14 -3.37
C LYS A 84 -2.92 -1.36 -2.88
N ILE A 85 -3.79 -1.98 -2.09
CA ILE A 85 -4.90 -1.29 -1.42
C ILE A 85 -4.32 -0.45 -0.28
N PRO A 86 -4.61 0.87 -0.22
CA PRO A 86 -4.11 1.74 0.84
C PRO A 86 -4.80 1.45 2.18
N TYR A 87 -4.04 1.63 3.25
CA TYR A 87 -4.54 1.64 4.62
C TYR A 87 -3.78 2.70 5.43
N TYR A 88 -4.33 3.08 6.58
CA TYR A 88 -3.86 4.20 7.39
C TYR A 88 -3.48 3.71 8.78
N ILE A 89 -2.29 4.10 9.23
CA ILE A 89 -1.72 3.76 10.54
C ILE A 89 -1.80 5.02 11.40
N ASN A 90 -2.42 4.91 12.58
CA ASN A 90 -2.41 5.98 13.57
C ASN A 90 -1.36 5.66 14.64
N HIS A 91 -0.32 6.49 14.69
CA HIS A 91 0.78 6.32 15.62
C HIS A 91 0.44 6.73 17.05
N SER A 92 -0.62 7.52 17.26
CA SER A 92 -1.03 7.96 18.60
C SER A 92 -1.69 6.85 19.41
N ASP A 93 -2.54 6.04 18.77
CA ASP A 93 -3.29 4.95 19.41
C ASP A 93 -2.81 3.55 18.99
N GLN A 94 -1.81 3.49 18.09
CA GLN A 94 -1.23 2.26 17.55
C GLN A 94 -2.26 1.39 16.82
N THR A 95 -3.19 2.03 16.10
CA THR A 95 -4.23 1.35 15.33
C THR A 95 -3.99 1.42 13.82
N THR A 96 -4.67 0.54 13.08
CA THR A 96 -4.71 0.55 11.62
C THR A 96 -6.16 0.60 11.15
N SER A 97 -6.44 1.39 10.12
CA SER A 97 -7.77 1.58 9.54
C SER A 97 -7.71 1.48 8.01
N TRP A 98 -8.78 0.97 7.40
CA TRP A 98 -8.97 1.03 5.95
C TRP A 98 -9.53 2.39 5.50
N ASP A 99 -10.22 3.10 6.40
CA ASP A 99 -10.76 4.43 6.16
C ASP A 99 -9.72 5.52 6.36
N HIS A 100 -9.67 6.46 5.43
CA HIS A 100 -8.91 7.69 5.57
C HIS A 100 -9.45 8.50 6.77
N PRO A 101 -8.61 9.10 7.63
CA PRO A 101 -9.06 9.83 8.82
C PRO A 101 -10.09 10.93 8.51
N LYS A 102 -9.82 11.74 7.48
CA LYS A 102 -10.78 12.73 6.96
C LYS A 102 -12.09 12.13 6.42
N MET A 103 -12.08 10.91 5.86
CA MET A 103 -13.32 10.22 5.45
C MET A 103 -14.12 9.79 6.67
N HIS A 104 -13.45 9.28 7.70
CA HIS A 104 -14.08 8.92 8.97
C HIS A 104 -14.77 10.13 9.62
N GLU A 105 -14.08 11.27 9.70
CA GLU A 105 -14.64 12.53 10.19
C GLU A 105 -15.84 13.00 9.35
N LEU A 106 -15.74 12.90 8.02
CA LEU A 106 -16.83 13.24 7.11
C LEU A 106 -18.06 12.37 7.34
N MET A 107 -17.88 11.05 7.46
CA MET A 107 -18.98 10.11 7.71
C MET A 107 -19.64 10.37 9.07
N ALA A 108 -18.84 10.66 10.11
CA ALA A 108 -19.36 11.07 11.41
C ALA A 108 -20.20 12.36 11.32
N SER A 109 -19.76 13.34 10.52
CA SER A 109 -20.48 14.61 10.33
C SER A 109 -21.88 14.44 9.72
N PHE A 110 -22.16 13.32 9.04
CA PHE A 110 -23.47 13.06 8.47
C PHE A 110 -24.57 12.89 9.52
N ALA A 111 -24.22 12.64 10.79
CA ALA A 111 -25.16 12.66 11.89
C ALA A 111 -25.91 14.00 11.99
N ASN A 112 -25.28 15.12 11.62
CA ASN A 112 -25.86 16.46 11.64
C ASN A 112 -27.08 16.61 10.71
N PHE A 113 -27.24 15.70 9.74
CA PHE A 113 -28.38 15.71 8.81
C PHE A 113 -29.50 14.75 9.22
N ASN A 114 -29.37 14.02 10.34
CA ASN A 114 -30.35 13.01 10.74
C ASN A 114 -31.70 13.61 11.16
N ASP A 115 -31.73 14.86 11.61
CA ASP A 115 -32.96 15.58 11.98
C ASP A 115 -33.78 16.06 10.77
N ILE A 116 -33.24 15.93 9.56
CA ILE A 116 -33.98 16.27 8.33
C ILE A 116 -35.10 15.25 8.14
N ARG A 117 -36.34 15.73 8.28
CA ARG A 117 -37.58 14.93 8.21
C ARG A 117 -37.69 14.10 6.93
N PHE A 118 -37.39 14.71 5.79
CA PHE A 118 -37.53 14.07 4.49
C PHE A 118 -36.25 13.32 4.11
N SER A 119 -36.36 12.01 3.87
CA SER A 119 -35.23 11.15 3.53
C SER A 119 -34.49 11.59 2.27
N ALA A 120 -35.20 12.03 1.23
CA ALA A 120 -34.59 12.51 -0.01
C ALA A 120 -33.67 13.72 0.23
N TYR A 121 -34.13 14.71 1.02
CA TYR A 121 -33.33 15.88 1.36
C TYR A 121 -32.16 15.51 2.28
N ARG A 122 -32.35 14.58 3.21
CA ARG A 122 -31.26 14.07 4.06
C ARG A 122 -30.16 13.43 3.23
N THR A 123 -30.52 12.53 2.31
CA THR A 123 -29.56 11.90 1.39
C THR A 123 -28.90 12.92 0.48
N ALA A 124 -29.67 13.87 -0.07
CA ALA A 124 -29.11 14.94 -0.91
C ALA A 124 -28.11 15.82 -0.15
N MET A 125 -28.37 16.18 1.11
CA MET A 125 -27.43 16.96 1.92
C MET A 125 -26.15 16.16 2.26
N LYS A 126 -26.29 14.87 2.57
CA LYS A 126 -25.12 13.98 2.77
C LYS A 126 -24.28 13.87 1.50
N LEU A 127 -24.91 13.61 0.36
CA LEU A 127 -24.24 13.56 -0.95
C LEU A 127 -23.61 14.89 -1.34
N ARG A 128 -24.26 16.02 -1.08
CA ARG A 128 -23.69 17.34 -1.37
C ARG A 128 -22.46 17.62 -0.51
N THR A 129 -22.52 17.29 0.78
CA THR A 129 -21.38 17.45 1.70
C THR A 129 -20.20 16.57 1.27
N LEU A 130 -20.49 15.32 0.91
CA LEU A 130 -19.51 14.39 0.34
C LEU A 130 -18.86 14.95 -0.94
N GLN A 131 -19.69 15.36 -1.90
CA GLN A 131 -19.24 15.89 -3.20
C GLN A 131 -18.28 17.07 -3.00
N LYS A 132 -18.61 17.99 -2.09
CA LYS A 132 -17.75 19.14 -1.77
C LYS A 132 -16.44 18.74 -1.10
N CYS A 133 -16.49 17.76 -0.20
CA CYS A 133 -15.29 17.29 0.49
C CYS A 133 -14.31 16.59 -0.46
N LEU A 134 -14.83 15.92 -1.49
CA LEU A 134 -14.06 15.26 -2.55
C LEU A 134 -13.70 16.20 -3.71
N CYS A 135 -14.07 17.49 -3.63
CA CYS A 135 -13.91 18.48 -4.70
C CYS A 135 -14.56 18.10 -6.05
N LEU A 136 -15.47 17.12 -6.06
CA LEU A 136 -16.18 16.66 -7.27
C LEU A 136 -17.23 17.67 -7.73
N ASP A 137 -17.55 18.68 -6.92
CA ASP A 137 -18.40 19.81 -7.32
C ASP A 137 -17.66 20.85 -8.17
N LEU A 138 -16.33 20.81 -8.18
CA LEU A 138 -15.47 21.65 -9.02
C LEU A 138 -15.05 20.94 -10.30
N THR A 139 -15.15 19.61 -10.36
CA THR A 139 -14.77 18.82 -11.54
C THR A 139 -15.84 18.89 -12.63
N SER A 140 -15.46 19.42 -13.80
CA SER A 140 -16.36 19.45 -14.96
C SER A 140 -16.54 18.06 -15.59
N LEU A 141 -17.75 17.76 -16.08
CA LEU A 141 -18.02 16.51 -16.79
C LEU A 141 -17.17 16.37 -18.06
N SER A 142 -16.89 17.49 -18.73
CA SER A 142 -16.01 17.54 -19.91
C SER A 142 -14.59 17.07 -19.58
N ASN A 143 -14.05 17.46 -18.42
CA ASN A 143 -12.71 17.01 -17.99
C ASN A 143 -12.69 15.50 -17.78
N ILE A 144 -13.70 14.96 -17.09
CA ILE A 144 -13.84 13.53 -16.86
C ILE A 144 -13.89 12.75 -18.19
N ILE A 145 -14.74 13.19 -19.13
CA ILE A 145 -14.88 12.55 -20.45
C ILE A 145 -13.55 12.59 -21.21
N SER A 146 -12.83 13.72 -21.18
CA SER A 146 -11.55 13.85 -21.87
C SER A 146 -10.49 12.88 -21.34
N VAL A 147 -10.40 12.71 -20.02
CA VAL A 147 -9.45 11.78 -19.39
C VAL A 147 -9.78 10.33 -19.74
N PHE A 148 -11.07 9.98 -19.77
CA PHE A 148 -11.49 8.63 -20.18
C PHE A 148 -11.25 8.36 -21.66
N ALA A 149 -11.44 9.37 -22.54
CA ALA A 149 -11.17 9.24 -23.96
C ALA A 149 -9.68 9.07 -24.26
N GLU A 150 -8.81 9.79 -23.53
CA GLU A 150 -7.35 9.67 -23.64
C GLU A 150 -6.84 8.28 -23.25
N HIS A 151 -7.59 7.55 -22.43
CA HIS A 151 -7.17 6.26 -21.88
C HIS A 151 -7.70 5.03 -22.63
N GLU A 152 -8.23 5.20 -23.85
CA GLU A 152 -8.86 4.10 -24.61
C GLU A 152 -9.89 3.32 -23.77
N VAL A 153 -10.58 3.96 -22.82
CA VAL A 153 -11.69 3.35 -22.04
C VAL A 153 -12.97 3.30 -22.90
N LEU A 154 -12.81 3.02 -24.20
CA LEU A 154 -13.86 2.73 -25.14
C LEU A 154 -14.08 1.20 -25.15
N ASN A 155 -14.65 0.70 -24.05
CA ASN A 155 -15.31 -0.59 -23.84
C ASN A 155 -14.49 -1.88 -23.54
N PRO A 156 -15.09 -2.87 -22.83
CA PRO A 156 -16.47 -2.90 -22.32
C PRO A 156 -16.57 -2.85 -20.79
N ILE A 157 -17.77 -2.50 -20.34
CA ILE A 157 -18.38 -2.50 -18.99
C ILE A 157 -17.97 -3.66 -18.03
N ASN A 158 -17.21 -4.65 -18.49
CA ASN A 158 -16.77 -5.85 -17.76
C ASN A 158 -15.25 -5.92 -17.50
N LYS A 159 -14.44 -4.90 -17.83
CA LYS A 159 -13.01 -4.88 -17.44
C LYS A 159 -12.90 -4.52 -15.96
N THR A 160 -12.24 -5.37 -15.18
CA THR A 160 -11.78 -5.05 -13.82
C THR A 160 -10.68 -4.00 -13.90
N ILE A 161 -10.88 -2.87 -13.24
CA ILE A 161 -9.90 -1.79 -13.11
C ILE A 161 -9.16 -2.02 -11.78
N ASP A 162 -7.82 -2.02 -11.79
CA ASP A 162 -7.04 -2.15 -10.57
C ASP A 162 -6.88 -0.80 -9.85
N VAL A 163 -6.41 -0.84 -8.60
CA VAL A 163 -6.26 0.38 -7.76
C VAL A 163 -5.26 1.37 -8.38
N ALA A 164 -4.25 0.90 -9.09
CA ALA A 164 -3.25 1.76 -9.72
C ALA A 164 -3.85 2.52 -10.91
N GLU A 165 -4.62 1.83 -11.76
CA GLU A 165 -5.38 2.44 -12.86
C GLU A 165 -6.36 3.49 -12.30
N ILE A 166 -7.09 3.20 -11.22
CA ILE A 166 -7.99 4.18 -10.57
C ILE A 166 -7.22 5.42 -10.10
N LEU A 167 -6.07 5.24 -9.44
CA LEU A 167 -5.23 6.35 -8.99
C LEU A 167 -4.77 7.23 -10.14
N ASP A 168 -4.35 6.64 -11.26
CA ASP A 168 -3.92 7.37 -12.46
C ASP A 168 -5.06 8.19 -13.06
N TYR A 169 -6.26 7.61 -13.19
CA TYR A 169 -7.45 8.33 -13.67
C TYR A 169 -7.78 9.51 -12.76
N LEU A 170 -7.87 9.27 -11.45
CA LEU A 170 -8.20 10.31 -10.49
C LEU A 170 -7.13 11.41 -10.48
N HIS A 171 -5.85 11.06 -10.57
CA HIS A 171 -4.76 12.04 -10.60
C HIS A 171 -4.89 12.98 -11.79
N LYS A 172 -5.12 12.44 -13.00
CA LYS A 172 -5.31 13.25 -14.21
C LYS A 172 -6.56 14.13 -14.14
N ILE A 173 -7.67 13.60 -13.60
CA ILE A 173 -8.91 14.36 -13.42
C ILE A 173 -8.69 15.55 -12.47
N PHE A 174 -8.07 15.30 -11.32
CA PHE A 174 -7.85 16.34 -10.32
C PHE A 174 -6.70 17.29 -10.69
N GLU A 175 -5.73 16.87 -11.49
CA GLU A 175 -4.72 17.75 -12.08
C GLU A 175 -5.38 18.75 -13.06
N LYS A 176 -6.22 18.27 -13.99
CA LYS A 176 -7.00 19.15 -14.88
C LYS A 176 -7.89 20.11 -14.08
N THR A 177 -8.58 19.60 -13.04
CA THR A 177 -9.43 20.45 -12.18
C THR A 177 -8.60 21.45 -11.37
N SER A 178 -7.41 21.08 -10.90
CA SER A 178 -6.49 21.96 -10.20
C SER A 178 -5.96 23.07 -11.12
N ASN A 179 -5.77 22.81 -12.41
CA ASN A 179 -5.37 23.85 -13.36
C ASN A 179 -6.46 24.93 -13.53
N GLU A 180 -7.73 24.55 -13.43
CA GLU A 180 -8.87 25.48 -13.44
C GLU A 180 -9.04 26.20 -12.09
N HIS A 181 -8.71 25.52 -10.98
CA HIS A 181 -8.90 26.01 -9.61
C HIS A 181 -7.67 25.78 -8.69
N PRO A 182 -6.52 26.45 -8.94
CA PRO A 182 -5.23 26.07 -8.34
C PRO A 182 -5.13 26.18 -6.82
N GLN A 183 -5.95 27.02 -6.20
CA GLN A 183 -5.90 27.26 -4.74
C GLN A 183 -6.94 26.46 -3.97
N LEU A 184 -7.84 25.75 -4.67
CA LEU A 184 -8.97 25.05 -4.04
C LEU A 184 -8.75 23.54 -3.92
N ILE A 185 -7.78 22.99 -4.66
CA ILE A 185 -7.60 21.54 -4.79
C ILE A 185 -6.16 21.18 -4.44
N ASN A 186 -6.00 20.35 -3.41
CA ASN A 186 -4.76 19.61 -3.20
C ASN A 186 -4.93 18.25 -3.89
N VAL A 187 -4.31 18.11 -5.07
CA VAL A 187 -4.46 16.91 -5.93
C VAL A 187 -4.18 15.63 -5.14
N ILE A 188 -3.10 15.59 -4.37
CA ILE A 188 -2.66 14.38 -3.66
C ILE A 188 -3.72 13.96 -2.62
N SER A 189 -4.13 14.87 -1.75
CA SER A 189 -5.13 14.58 -0.73
C SER A 189 -6.50 14.26 -1.32
N THR A 190 -6.91 14.96 -2.38
CA THR A 190 -8.22 14.78 -3.00
C THR A 190 -8.30 13.44 -3.75
N VAL A 191 -7.23 13.03 -4.44
CA VAL A 191 -7.16 11.71 -5.09
C VAL A 191 -7.28 10.60 -4.06
N ASP A 192 -6.48 10.66 -2.99
CA ASP A 192 -6.47 9.61 -1.97
C ASP A 192 -7.82 9.48 -1.25
N LEU A 193 -8.44 10.62 -0.91
CA LEU A 193 -9.76 10.66 -0.28
C LEU A 193 -10.86 10.14 -1.21
N THR A 194 -10.78 10.45 -2.51
CA THR A 194 -11.75 9.97 -3.51
C THR A 194 -11.59 8.48 -3.78
N LEU A 195 -10.34 7.98 -3.84
CA LEU A 195 -10.08 6.55 -3.93
C LEU A 195 -10.68 5.81 -2.72
N ASN A 196 -10.44 6.30 -1.51
CA ASN A 196 -10.99 5.69 -0.30
C ASN A 196 -12.53 5.61 -0.34
N TRP A 197 -13.18 6.67 -0.81
CA TRP A 197 -14.63 6.66 -1.02
C TRP A 197 -15.10 5.61 -2.03
N LEU A 198 -14.42 5.50 -3.18
CA LEU A 198 -14.76 4.52 -4.22
C LEU A 198 -14.59 3.08 -3.73
N LEU A 199 -13.51 2.79 -3.02
CA LEU A 199 -13.27 1.46 -2.44
C LEU A 199 -14.38 1.09 -1.44
N ASN A 200 -14.82 2.03 -0.61
CA ASN A 200 -15.91 1.80 0.35
C ASN A 200 -17.27 1.52 -0.32
N ILE A 201 -17.47 1.89 -1.59
CA ILE A 201 -18.71 1.60 -2.32
C ILE A 201 -18.62 0.30 -3.12
N TYR A 202 -17.48 0.05 -3.76
CA TYR A 202 -17.36 -0.98 -4.81
C TYR A 202 -16.57 -2.23 -4.40
N ASP A 203 -15.82 -2.18 -3.29
CA ASP A 203 -14.98 -3.28 -2.79
C ASP A 203 -15.48 -3.84 -1.43
N MET A 204 -16.73 -3.53 -1.07
CA MET A 204 -17.45 -4.09 0.10
C MET A 204 -18.34 -5.26 -0.26
#